data_AF-A0A2X3J9U0-F1
#
_entry.id   AF-A0A2X3J9U0-F1
#
_cell.length_a   1.000
_cell.length_b   1.000
_cell.length_c   1.000
_cell.angle_alpha   90.00
_cell.angle_beta   90.00
_cell.angle_gamma   90.00
#
_symmetry.space_group_name_H-M   'P 1'
#
loop_
_entity.id
_entity.type
_entity.pdbx_description
1 polymer ?
#
loop_
_entity_poly.entity_id
_entity_poly.type
_entity_poly.pdbx_seq_one_letter_code
_entity_poly.pdbx_strand_id
1 'polypeptide(L)' 'MAVNFVVREENLWQVARYMPGSLGELDSLGLSGSEIRFHGKTLIALVAEAQALPESELPQPLQNLVDMPGYRKVFKAI' A
#
# COMPACT_ATOMS: atom_id res chain seq x y z
N MET A 1 17.17 -10.88 -3.84
CA MET A 1 16.80 -9.69 -4.64
C MET A 1 16.18 -8.69 -3.68
N ALA A 2 16.57 -7.42 -3.70
CA ALA A 2 15.95 -6.42 -2.81
C ALA A 2 14.58 -6.01 -3.36
N VAL A 3 13.59 -5.85 -2.47
CA VAL A 3 12.18 -5.62 -2.84
C VAL A 3 11.98 -4.37 -3.71
N ASN A 4 12.74 -3.30 -3.45
CA ASN A 4 12.68 -2.04 -4.20
C ASN A 4 13.17 -2.12 -5.65
N PHE A 5 13.77 -3.25 -6.07
CA PHE A 5 14.10 -3.47 -7.49
C PHE A 5 12.94 -4.12 -8.28
N VAL A 6 11.89 -4.58 -7.60
CA VAL A 6 10.69 -5.14 -8.22
C VAL A 6 9.65 -4.03 -8.37
N VAL A 7 9.26 -3.43 -7.25
CA VAL A 7 8.41 -2.24 -7.16
C VAL A 7 8.96 -1.40 -6.01
N ARG A 8 9.14 -0.10 -6.21
CA ARG A 8 9.60 0.77 -5.14
C ARG A 8 8.55 0.90 -4.04
N GLU A 9 8.99 0.97 -2.79
CA GLU A 9 8.11 1.07 -1.61
C GLU A 9 7.07 2.18 -1.75
N GLU A 10 7.50 3.38 -2.17
CA GLU A 10 6.61 4.52 -2.34
C GLU A 10 5.50 4.24 -3.37
N ASN A 11 5.84 3.56 -4.47
CA ASN A 11 4.90 3.21 -5.52
C ASN A 11 3.89 2.17 -5.04
N LEU A 12 4.37 1.16 -4.30
CA LEU A 12 3.50 0.14 -3.72
C LEU A 12 2.51 0.74 -2.73
N TRP A 13 2.96 1.72 -1.93
CA TRP A 13 2.09 2.47 -1.03
C TRP A 13 1.04 3.30 -1.80
N GLN A 14 1.42 3.98 -2.88
CA GLN A 14 0.44 4.72 -3.71
C GLN A 14 -0.64 3.81 -4.29
N VAL A 15 -0.25 2.63 -4.79
CA VAL A 15 -1.19 1.64 -5.34
C VAL A 15 -2.18 1.18 -4.26
N ALA A 16 -1.68 0.83 -3.06
CA ALA A 16 -2.53 0.42 -1.95
C ALA A 16 -3.44 1.56 -1.44
N ARG A 17 -2.96 2.81 -1.50
CA ARG A 17 -3.71 3.97 -1.02
C ARG A 17 -4.80 4.43 -1.99
N TYR A 18 -4.52 4.41 -3.28
CA TYR A 18 -5.38 4.99 -4.31
C TYR A 18 -6.12 3.96 -5.18
N MET A 19 -5.78 2.67 -5.07
CA MET A 19 -6.52 1.56 -5.68
C MET A 19 -6.76 1.74 -7.20
N PRO A 20 -5.69 1.90 -8.01
CA PRO A 20 -5.80 2.15 -9.45
C PRO A 20 -6.42 0.98 -10.22
N GLY A 21 -7.28 1.28 -11.19
CA GLY A 21 -7.98 0.29 -12.02
C GLY A 21 -7.40 0.09 -13.42
N SER A 22 -6.42 0.91 -13.83
CA SER A 22 -5.85 0.87 -15.18
C SER A 22 -4.34 1.12 -15.22
N LEU A 23 -3.68 0.71 -16.30
CA LEU A 23 -2.24 0.95 -16.48
C LEU A 23 -1.92 2.45 -16.61
N GLY A 24 -2.85 3.25 -17.14
CA GLY A 24 -2.70 4.71 -17.24
C GLY A 24 -2.81 5.40 -15.87
N GLU A 25 -3.60 4.86 -14.95
CA GLU A 25 -3.61 5.33 -13.57
C GLU A 25 -2.32 5.00 -12.84
N LEU A 26 -1.70 3.83 -13.09
CA LEU A 26 -0.39 3.51 -12.54
C LEU A 26 0.69 4.50 -13.00
N ASP A 27 0.66 4.90 -14.27
CA ASP A 27 1.55 5.94 -14.80
C ASP A 27 1.30 7.30 -14.13
N SER A 28 0.02 7.65 -13.95
CA SER A 28 -0.38 8.89 -13.26
C SER A 28 0.04 8.91 -11.78
N LEU A 29 0.18 7.74 -11.14
CA LEU A 29 0.70 7.58 -9.78
C LEU A 29 2.25 7.64 -9.71
N GLY A 30 2.94 7.70 -10.84
CA GLY A 30 4.39 7.86 -10.93
C GLY A 30 5.18 6.55 -10.99
N LEU A 31 4.53 5.41 -11.28
CA LEU A 31 5.24 4.14 -11.48
C LEU A 31 6.12 4.22 -12.71
N SER A 32 7.32 3.63 -12.63
CA SER A 32 8.22 3.58 -13.80
C SER A 32 7.67 2.68 -14.90
N GLY A 33 8.03 2.97 -16.15
CA GLY A 33 7.66 2.11 -17.28
C GLY A 33 8.12 0.65 -17.13
N SER A 34 9.20 0.38 -16.40
CA SER A 34 9.60 -0.99 -16.03
C SER A 34 8.61 -1.66 -15.08
N GLU A 35 8.22 -0.97 -14.01
CA GLU A 35 7.25 -1.49 -13.03
C GLU A 35 5.90 -1.75 -13.71
N ILE A 36 5.43 -0.83 -14.55
CA ILE A 36 4.16 -0.98 -15.28
C ILE A 36 4.24 -2.16 -16.26
N ARG A 37 5.33 -2.25 -17.05
CA ARG A 37 5.49 -3.29 -18.06
C ARG A 37 5.60 -4.69 -17.46
N PHE A 38 6.32 -4.85 -16.36
CA PHE A 38 6.56 -6.16 -15.74
C PHE A 38 5.49 -6.54 -14.71
N HIS A 39 4.93 -5.57 -13.98
CA HIS A 39 4.09 -5.83 -12.81
C HIS A 39 2.73 -5.12 -12.82
N GLY A 40 2.47 -4.21 -13.77
CA GLY A 40 1.24 -3.40 -13.77
C GLY A 40 -0.05 -4.21 -13.80
N LYS A 41 -0.10 -5.29 -14.59
CA LYS A 41 -1.26 -6.20 -14.61
C LYS A 41 -1.48 -6.90 -13.27
N THR A 42 -0.39 -7.32 -12.62
CA THR A 42 -0.45 -7.98 -11.30
C THR A 42 -0.92 -7.01 -10.22
N LEU A 43 -0.41 -5.78 -10.23
CA LEU A 43 -0.82 -4.75 -9.28
C LEU A 43 -2.33 -4.45 -9.39
N ILE A 44 -2.84 -4.29 -10.61
CA ILE A 44 -4.28 -4.07 -10.84
C ILE A 44 -5.11 -5.28 -10.41
N ALA A 45 -4.64 -6.50 -10.69
CA ALA A 45 -5.33 -7.71 -10.27
C ALA A 45 -5.43 -7.81 -8.73
N LEU A 46 -4.35 -7.50 -8.01
CA LEU A 46 -4.35 -7.47 -6.54
C LEU A 46 -5.27 -6.38 -5.97
N VAL A 47 -5.33 -5.20 -6.62
CA VAL A 47 -6.29 -4.15 -6.26
C VAL A 47 -7.73 -4.65 -6.44
N ALA A 48 -8.04 -5.30 -7.56
CA ALA A 48 -9.36 -5.84 -7.82
C ALA A 48 -9.73 -6.96 -6.83
N GLU A 49 -8.80 -7.84 -6.50
CA GLU A 49 -8.97 -8.87 -5.47
C GLU A 49 -9.26 -8.24 -4.11
N ALA A 50 -8.47 -7.24 -3.69
CA ALA A 50 -8.67 -6.54 -2.43
C ALA A 50 -10.01 -5.80 -2.35
N GLN A 51 -10.53 -5.26 -3.47
CA GLN A 51 -11.86 -4.65 -3.53
C GLN A 51 -13.00 -5.67 -3.45
N ALA A 52 -12.75 -6.91 -3.86
CA ALA A 52 -13.74 -7.99 -3.83
C ALA A 52 -13.79 -8.73 -2.48
N LEU A 53 -12.81 -8.51 -1.60
CA LEU A 53 -12.77 -9.15 -0.29
C LEU A 53 -13.97 -8.73 0.58
N PRO A 54 -14.64 -9.68 1.26
CA PRO A 54 -15.69 -9.35 2.20
C PRO A 54 -15.12 -8.62 3.41
N GLU A 55 -15.89 -7.70 4.00
CA GLU A 55 -15.45 -6.91 5.16
C GLU A 55 -14.99 -7.76 6.35
N SER A 56 -15.51 -8.98 6.49
CA SER A 56 -15.12 -9.93 7.54
C SER A 56 -13.70 -10.46 7.40
N GLU A 57 -13.11 -10.39 6.20
CA GLU A 57 -11.74 -10.83 5.92
C GLU A 57 -10.73 -9.68 5.91
N LEU A 58 -11.21 -8.43 6.01
CA LEU A 58 -10.33 -7.28 6.05
C LEU A 58 -9.53 -7.25 7.36
N PRO A 59 -8.24 -6.89 7.30
CA PRO A 59 -7.42 -6.74 8.50
C PRO A 59 -7.95 -5.60 9.37
N GLN A 60 -7.77 -5.73 10.69
CA GLN A 60 -8.09 -4.64 11.60
C GLN A 60 -7.20 -3.41 11.29
N PRO A 61 -7.77 -2.19 11.34
CA PRO A 61 -6.99 -0.98 11.18
C PRO A 61 -5.86 -0.91 12.20
N LEU A 62 -4.65 -0.58 11.74
CA LEU A 62 -3.50 -0.40 12.63
C LEU A 62 -3.72 0.84 13.50
N GLN A 63 -3.67 0.66 14.82
CA GLN A 63 -3.66 1.78 15.76
C GLN A 63 -2.25 2.33 15.88
N ASN A 64 -2.09 3.61 15.54
CA ASN A 64 -0.81 4.27 15.71
C ASN A 64 -0.51 4.50 17.19
N LEU A 65 0.64 4.00 17.63
CA LEU A 65 1.09 4.05 19.03
C LEU A 65 1.13 5.50 19.57
N VAL A 66 1.48 6.47 18.72
CA VAL A 66 1.57 7.89 19.09
C VAL A 66 0.22 8.48 19.47
N ASP A 67 -0.86 7.96 18.89
CA ASP A 67 -2.23 8.42 19.10
C ASP A 67 -2.88 7.75 20.32
N MET A 68 -2.19 6.79 20.94
CA MET A 68 -2.69 6.13 22.15
C MET A 68 -2.70 7.09 23.35
N PRO A 69 -3.82 7.19 24.08
CA PRO A 69 -3.91 8.00 25.29
C PRO A 69 -2.80 7.64 26.28
N GLY A 70 -2.02 8.64 26.70
CA GLY A 70 -0.94 8.44 27.67
C GLY A 70 0.39 8.00 27.08
N TYR A 71 0.51 7.75 25.77
CA TYR A 71 1.76 7.33 25.13
C TYR A 71 2.97 8.21 25.52
N ARG A 72 2.85 9.54 25.39
CA ARG A 72 3.95 10.46 25.76
C ARG A 72 4.31 10.41 27.24
N LYS A 73 3.34 10.12 28.12
CA LYS A 73 3.58 10.01 29.57
C LYS A 73 4.32 8.72 29.91
N VAL A 74 3.91 7.59 29.31
CA VAL A 74 4.55 6.29 29.48
C VAL A 74 5.95 6.29 28.87
N PHE A 75 6.12 6.84 27.68
CA PHE A 75 7.42 6.94 27.01
C PHE A 75 8.45 7.76 27.80
N LYS A 76 8.00 8.84 28.48
CA LYS A 76 8.88 9.67 29.31
C LYS A 76 9.25 9.03 30.66
N ALA A 77 8.51 7.99 31.08
CA ALA A 77 8.76 7.28 32.33
C ALA A 77 9.75 6.11 32.19
N ILE A 78 10.17 5.80 30.95
CA ILE A 78 11.24 4.87 30.59
C ILE A 78 12.51 5.68 30.34
#